data_AF-A0AA43JH33-F1
#
_entry.id   AF-A0AA43JH33-F1
#
_cell.length_a   1.000
_cell.length_b   1.000
_cell.length_c   1.000
_cell.angle_alpha   90.00
_cell.angle_beta   90.00
_cell.angle_gamma   90.00
#
_symmetry.space_group_name_H-M   'P 1'
#
loop_
_entity.id
_entity.type
_entity.pdbx_description
1 polymer ?
#
loop_
_entity_poly.entity_id
_entity_poly.type
_entity_poly.pdbx_seq_one_letter_code
_entity_poly.pdbx_strand_id
1 'polypeptide(L)'
;MKRTAAFVLLCMALQGCATRLDRASYTAPVAEEVRRSARTVAVVSTVASSDLAAPRVDVQIGQGESATAGAAIAGGTGLFAGVVVSVAGGPFGVALAPVVIPAFTLGGMAGGAAVGWSTAVPAKDAEAANAALARSRFDLSAEVARRVASRLPSVGKTPAPADGAAPPDLRVEVAVDRWGLAGGTGADPLTGFYVAVSYRVVNASDNMPLVARHFVEAGPQRPVSAWTRDHAALLSQAVDTALSRVAEAVAEGAFLVHDFRILEGGGGIVRGEVCGLMPVSPRPIYRFGPFDFAPPRVDSLAPRLVWRAFPSREDIQEDTAQILARVSEIRYDLRVWKNEHAGPGELVYERTGLALAEKNGAVGHKLESPLGAGSSYLWSARARFRLDGEERVTRWSYDMEIDVGAIPLGFFDRHPWLGGPVVPYYQQSFERRRACVVDSIPPLQYFGFRTP
;
A
#
# COMPACT_ATOMS: atom_id res chain seq x y z
N MET A 1 4.22 -49.92 26.66
CA MET A 1 3.26 -49.31 25.70
C MET A 1 3.03 -47.81 25.87
N LYS A 2 3.11 -47.20 27.07
CA LYS A 2 2.83 -45.75 27.25
C LYS A 2 3.90 -44.79 26.69
N ARG A 3 5.16 -45.21 26.54
CA ARG A 3 6.25 -44.36 26.00
C ARG A 3 6.19 -44.20 24.47
N THR A 4 5.62 -45.16 23.76
CA THR A 4 5.51 -45.13 22.30
C THR A 4 4.45 -44.13 21.82
N ALA A 5 3.35 -43.96 22.57
CA ALA A 5 2.29 -43.00 22.25
C ALA A 5 2.76 -41.54 22.40
N ALA A 6 3.60 -41.24 23.39
CA ALA A 6 4.14 -39.89 23.59
C ALA A 6 5.13 -39.49 22.48
N PHE A 7 5.91 -40.43 21.95
CA PHE A 7 6.86 -40.16 20.87
C PHE A 7 6.15 -39.94 19.53
N VAL A 8 5.04 -40.66 19.25
CA VAL A 8 4.23 -40.46 18.05
C VAL A 8 3.49 -39.12 18.08
N LEU A 9 2.97 -38.69 19.23
CA LEU A 9 2.36 -37.36 19.39
C LEU A 9 3.38 -36.22 19.23
N LEU A 10 4.62 -36.40 19.71
CA LEU A 10 5.70 -35.42 19.52
C LEU A 10 6.13 -35.34 18.05
N CYS A 11 6.23 -36.46 17.33
CA CYS A 11 6.55 -36.47 15.91
C CYS A 11 5.41 -35.89 15.04
N MET A 12 4.14 -36.09 15.40
CA MET A 12 3.01 -35.45 14.70
C MET A 12 2.92 -33.94 15.01
N ALA A 13 3.32 -33.50 16.21
CA ALA A 13 3.44 -32.08 16.54
C ALA A 13 4.62 -31.40 15.82
N LEU A 14 5.69 -32.14 15.52
CA LEU A 14 6.86 -31.65 14.77
C LEU A 14 6.70 -31.73 13.24
N GLN A 15 5.72 -32.49 12.74
CA GLN A 15 5.32 -32.52 11.32
C GLN A 15 4.20 -31.52 11.00
N GLY A 16 3.98 -30.52 11.87
CA GLY A 16 3.20 -29.33 11.51
C GLY A 16 3.66 -28.87 10.13
N CYS A 17 2.72 -28.91 9.17
CA CYS A 17 2.97 -28.71 7.75
C CYS A 17 3.91 -27.50 7.58
N ALA A 18 5.19 -27.77 7.34
CA ALA A 18 6.08 -26.79 6.76
C ALA A 18 5.63 -26.64 5.32
N THR A 19 4.46 -26.02 5.11
CA THR A 19 4.12 -25.39 3.86
C THR A 19 5.31 -24.50 3.60
N ARG A 20 6.18 -24.92 2.66
CA ARG A 20 7.15 -24.03 2.05
C ARG A 20 6.30 -22.96 1.42
N LEU A 21 6.00 -21.95 2.22
CA LEU A 21 5.30 -20.78 1.76
C LEU A 21 6.20 -20.25 0.68
N ASP A 22 5.63 -20.26 -0.52
CA ASP A 22 6.29 -19.76 -1.71
C ASP A 22 6.91 -18.43 -1.32
N ARG A 23 8.17 -18.20 -1.71
CA ARG A 23 8.79 -16.90 -1.51
C ARG A 23 7.89 -15.96 -2.31
N ALA A 24 6.94 -15.29 -1.63
CA ALA A 24 6.26 -14.11 -2.15
C ALA A 24 7.41 -13.15 -2.42
N SER A 25 7.80 -13.16 -3.68
CA SER A 25 9.16 -13.01 -4.13
C SER A 25 9.30 -11.54 -4.40
N TYR A 26 10.19 -10.88 -3.66
CA TYR A 26 10.79 -9.70 -4.22
C TYR A 26 11.27 -10.08 -5.63
N THR A 27 10.57 -9.57 -6.63
CA THR A 27 10.94 -9.75 -8.01
C THR A 27 11.72 -8.52 -8.37
N ALA A 28 13.04 -8.68 -8.50
CA ALA A 28 13.90 -7.59 -8.93
C ALA A 28 13.32 -6.93 -10.19
N PRO A 29 13.53 -5.62 -10.40
CA PRO A 29 13.16 -5.00 -11.66
C PRO A 29 13.83 -5.74 -12.83
N VAL A 30 13.31 -5.53 -14.05
CA VAL A 30 13.89 -6.13 -15.26
C VAL A 30 15.38 -5.77 -15.31
N ALA A 31 16.24 -6.77 -15.58
CA ALA A 31 17.68 -6.57 -15.64
C ALA A 31 18.03 -5.37 -16.53
N GLU A 32 19.00 -4.57 -16.11
CA GLU A 32 19.33 -3.29 -16.75
C GLU A 32 19.76 -3.47 -18.20
N GLU A 33 20.48 -4.55 -18.49
CA GLU A 33 20.92 -4.93 -19.83
C GLU A 33 19.71 -5.15 -20.76
N VAL A 34 18.70 -5.89 -20.28
CA VAL A 34 17.48 -6.20 -21.04
C VAL A 34 16.62 -4.96 -21.23
N ARG A 35 16.46 -4.13 -20.19
CA ARG A 35 15.73 -2.86 -20.31
C ARG A 35 16.36 -1.93 -21.32
N ARG A 36 17.69 -1.82 -21.36
CA ARG A 36 18.40 -0.96 -22.31
C ARG A 36 18.36 -1.51 -23.74
N SER A 37 18.46 -2.82 -23.92
CA SER A 37 18.41 -3.41 -25.27
C SER A 37 17.00 -3.36 -25.89
N ALA A 38 15.95 -3.39 -25.06
CA ALA A 38 14.57 -3.33 -25.53
C ALA A 38 14.20 -1.92 -26.03
N ARG A 39 13.82 -1.82 -27.31
CA ARG A 39 13.38 -0.58 -27.95
C ARG A 39 11.86 -0.54 -28.12
N THR A 40 11.30 -1.69 -28.49
CA THR A 40 9.88 -1.87 -28.82
C THR A 40 9.19 -2.68 -27.74
N VAL A 41 8.05 -2.18 -27.27
CA VAL A 41 7.29 -2.82 -26.19
C VAL A 41 5.83 -2.92 -26.60
N ALA A 42 5.29 -4.14 -26.62
CA ALA A 42 3.85 -4.33 -26.70
C ALA A 42 3.24 -4.28 -25.30
N VAL A 43 2.09 -3.63 -25.15
CA VAL A 43 1.31 -3.70 -23.92
C VAL A 43 0.01 -4.40 -24.24
N VAL A 44 -0.25 -5.50 -23.54
CA VAL A 44 -1.45 -6.30 -23.75
C VAL A 44 -2.23 -6.42 -22.45
N SER A 45 -3.55 -6.34 -22.55
CA SER A 45 -4.43 -6.70 -21.46
C SER A 45 -4.55 -8.22 -21.39
N THR A 46 -4.40 -8.77 -20.20
CA THR A 46 -4.76 -10.16 -19.93
C THR A 46 -6.08 -10.20 -19.18
N VAL A 47 -6.86 -11.24 -19.47
CA VAL A 47 -8.10 -11.50 -18.77
C VAL A 47 -7.72 -12.10 -17.42
N ALA A 48 -7.93 -11.34 -16.33
CA ALA A 48 -7.93 -11.92 -15.00
C ALA A 48 -8.94 -13.08 -14.97
N SER A 49 -8.70 -14.13 -14.18
CA SER A 49 -9.67 -15.23 -14.11
C SER A 49 -11.07 -14.66 -13.85
N SER A 50 -12.06 -15.08 -14.64
CA SER A 50 -13.37 -14.42 -14.80
C SER A 50 -14.13 -14.19 -13.49
N ASP A 51 -13.79 -14.93 -12.43
CA ASP A 51 -14.42 -14.85 -11.11
C ASP A 51 -13.87 -13.70 -10.23
N LEU A 52 -12.70 -13.15 -10.56
CA LEU A 52 -12.02 -12.12 -9.76
C LEU A 52 -12.33 -10.68 -10.23
N ALA A 53 -12.58 -10.47 -11.52
CA ALA A 53 -12.72 -9.14 -12.11
C ALA A 53 -14.07 -8.43 -11.84
N ALA A 54 -15.03 -9.10 -11.19
CA ALA A 54 -16.30 -8.47 -10.86
C ALA A 54 -16.11 -7.38 -9.80
N PRO A 55 -16.66 -6.16 -10.00
CA PRO A 55 -16.61 -5.13 -8.98
C PRO A 55 -17.28 -5.61 -7.69
N ARG A 56 -16.71 -5.25 -6.54
CA ARG A 56 -17.26 -5.61 -5.24
C ARG A 56 -17.36 -4.40 -4.32
N VAL A 57 -18.43 -4.38 -3.52
CA VAL A 57 -18.51 -3.54 -2.34
C VAL A 57 -18.18 -4.44 -1.15
N ASP A 58 -16.93 -4.40 -0.71
CA ASP A 58 -16.41 -5.20 0.40
C ASP A 58 -16.69 -4.49 1.73
N VAL A 59 -17.98 -4.29 2.02
CA VAL A 59 -18.49 -3.74 3.27
C VAL A 59 -19.38 -4.76 3.96
N GLN A 60 -19.52 -4.64 5.28
CA GLN A 60 -20.52 -5.45 5.99
C GLN A 60 -21.91 -4.92 5.61
N ILE A 61 -22.66 -5.70 4.83
CA ILE A 61 -24.06 -5.41 4.48
C ILE A 61 -24.94 -5.88 5.63
N GLY A 62 -25.80 -4.98 6.11
CA GLY A 62 -26.70 -5.29 7.21
C GLY A 62 -27.95 -5.94 6.70
N GLN A 63 -28.22 -7.17 7.13
CA GLN A 63 -29.60 -7.65 7.11
C GLN A 63 -30.33 -6.88 8.22
N GLY A 64 -31.18 -5.94 7.81
CA GLY A 64 -31.82 -4.92 8.66
C GLY A 64 -32.72 -5.41 9.79
N GLU A 65 -32.65 -6.69 10.17
CA GLU A 65 -33.48 -7.32 11.21
C GLU A 65 -32.72 -7.64 12.52
N SER A 66 -31.41 -7.42 12.59
CA SER A 66 -30.58 -7.92 13.70
C SER A 66 -30.38 -6.99 14.90
N ALA A 67 -31.03 -5.81 14.93
CA ALA A 67 -30.92 -4.87 16.06
C ALA A 67 -31.43 -5.44 17.41
N THR A 68 -32.28 -6.47 17.39
CA THR A 68 -32.79 -7.16 18.59
C THR A 68 -31.93 -8.34 19.05
N ALA A 69 -31.05 -8.89 18.22
CA ALA A 69 -30.23 -10.08 18.56
C ALA A 69 -28.86 -9.73 19.19
N GLY A 70 -28.34 -8.52 18.94
CA GLY A 70 -27.03 -8.07 19.44
C GLY A 70 -26.92 -8.00 20.97
N ALA A 71 -28.05 -7.82 21.67
CA ALA A 71 -28.08 -7.80 23.14
C ALA A 71 -27.79 -9.16 23.79
N ALA A 72 -28.08 -10.27 23.11
CA ALA A 72 -27.88 -11.62 23.65
C ALA A 72 -26.43 -12.14 23.52
N ILE A 73 -25.68 -11.66 22.52
CA ILE A 73 -24.32 -12.14 22.21
C ILE A 73 -23.25 -11.36 23.01
N ALA A 74 -23.49 -10.09 23.34
CA ALA A 74 -22.60 -9.28 24.19
C ALA A 74 -22.46 -9.84 25.62
N GLY A 75 -23.46 -10.57 26.12
CA GLY A 75 -23.40 -11.26 27.41
C GLY A 75 -22.45 -12.48 27.42
N GLY A 76 -22.18 -13.10 26.26
CA GLY A 76 -21.35 -14.31 26.16
C GLY A 76 -19.86 -14.05 25.90
N THR A 77 -19.51 -12.93 25.28
CA THR A 77 -18.12 -12.61 24.87
C THR A 77 -17.27 -11.98 25.97
N GLY A 78 -17.88 -11.37 26.99
CA GLY A 78 -17.18 -10.85 28.17
C GLY A 78 -16.42 -11.93 28.97
N LEU A 79 -16.81 -13.20 28.86
CA LEU A 79 -16.12 -14.32 29.50
C LEU A 79 -14.83 -14.75 28.78
N PHE A 80 -14.67 -14.48 27.48
CA PHE A 80 -13.50 -14.92 26.71
C PHE A 80 -12.32 -13.95 26.78
N ALA A 81 -12.57 -12.64 26.87
CA ALA A 81 -11.50 -11.63 27.00
C ALA A 81 -10.75 -11.75 28.34
N GLY A 82 -11.41 -12.19 29.42
CA GLY A 82 -10.77 -12.43 30.72
C GLY A 82 -9.78 -13.61 30.73
N VAL A 83 -9.92 -14.55 29.81
CA VAL A 83 -9.07 -15.75 29.72
C VAL A 83 -7.76 -15.48 28.96
N VAL A 84 -7.77 -14.54 28.00
CA VAL A 84 -6.57 -14.23 27.19
C VAL A 84 -5.53 -13.43 27.98
N VAL A 85 -5.97 -12.53 28.88
CA VAL A 85 -5.06 -11.75 29.74
C VAL A 85 -4.36 -12.61 30.80
N SER A 86 -4.97 -13.72 31.22
CA SER A 86 -4.39 -14.63 32.21
C SER A 86 -3.31 -15.56 31.63
N VAL A 87 -3.25 -15.75 30.31
CA VAL A 87 -2.24 -16.61 29.66
C VAL A 87 -0.96 -15.84 29.29
N ALA A 88 -1.03 -14.52 29.08
CA ALA A 88 0.12 -13.71 28.65
C ALA A 88 0.97 -13.11 29.80
N GLY A 89 0.45 -13.07 31.04
CA GLY A 89 1.07 -12.32 32.15
C GLY A 89 2.09 -13.06 33.02
N GLY A 90 2.37 -14.34 32.76
CA GLY A 90 3.19 -15.16 33.68
C GLY A 90 2.62 -15.19 35.12
N PRO A 91 3.40 -15.59 36.13
CA PRO A 91 2.89 -15.81 37.50
C PRO A 91 2.33 -14.54 38.17
N PHE A 92 2.63 -13.35 37.65
CA PHE A 92 2.07 -12.08 38.15
C PHE A 92 0.64 -11.79 37.66
N GLY A 93 0.20 -12.40 36.53
CA GLY A 93 -1.16 -12.23 36.01
C GLY A 93 -2.26 -12.86 36.87
N VAL A 94 -1.91 -13.89 37.66
CA VAL A 94 -2.86 -14.61 38.53
C VAL A 94 -3.24 -13.80 39.78
N ALA A 95 -2.33 -12.94 40.27
CA ALA A 95 -2.56 -12.17 41.50
C ALA A 95 -3.47 -10.94 41.30
N LEU A 96 -3.54 -10.38 40.08
CA LEU A 96 -4.34 -9.19 39.76
C LEU A 96 -5.74 -9.53 39.20
N ALA A 97 -5.99 -10.79 38.85
CA ALA A 97 -7.27 -11.25 38.29
C ALA A 97 -8.51 -10.88 39.15
N PRO A 98 -8.51 -10.97 40.50
CA PRO A 98 -9.69 -10.67 41.29
C PRO A 98 -10.05 -9.18 41.34
N VAL A 99 -9.12 -8.29 41.01
CA VAL A 99 -9.30 -6.82 41.05
C VAL A 99 -9.69 -6.27 39.69
N VAL A 100 -9.17 -6.85 38.60
CA VAL A 100 -9.42 -6.41 37.22
C VAL A 100 -10.77 -6.93 36.70
N ILE A 101 -11.17 -8.14 37.08
CA ILE A 101 -12.42 -8.76 36.60
C ILE A 101 -13.69 -7.98 37.02
N PRO A 102 -13.84 -7.47 38.27
CA PRO A 102 -14.99 -6.67 38.66
C PRO A 102 -15.03 -5.28 38.01
N ALA A 103 -13.86 -4.65 37.80
CA ALA A 103 -13.76 -3.34 37.15
C ALA A 103 -14.15 -3.41 35.66
N PHE A 104 -13.79 -4.50 34.96
CA PHE A 104 -14.16 -4.70 33.56
C PHE A 104 -15.59 -5.21 33.35
N THR A 105 -16.20 -5.91 34.30
CA THR A 105 -17.59 -6.39 34.17
C THR A 105 -18.62 -5.28 34.40
N LEU A 106 -18.33 -4.31 35.27
CA LEU A 106 -19.19 -3.12 35.45
C LEU A 106 -18.94 -2.02 34.41
N GLY A 107 -17.71 -1.89 33.87
CA GLY A 107 -17.41 -1.01 32.74
C GLY A 107 -17.78 -1.60 31.37
N GLY A 108 -17.81 -2.93 31.24
CA GLY A 108 -18.00 -3.65 29.99
C GLY A 108 -19.42 -3.64 29.43
N MET A 109 -20.44 -3.42 30.27
CA MET A 109 -21.82 -3.28 29.78
C MET A 109 -22.11 -1.88 29.20
N ALA A 110 -21.42 -0.84 29.67
CA ALA A 110 -21.46 0.49 29.06
C ALA A 110 -20.47 0.61 27.87
N GLY A 111 -19.31 -0.06 27.95
CA GLY A 111 -18.32 -0.10 26.87
C GLY A 111 -18.74 -0.96 25.68
N GLY A 112 -19.33 -2.15 25.91
CA GLY A 112 -19.77 -3.07 24.85
C GLY A 112 -20.90 -2.53 23.98
N ALA A 113 -21.74 -1.63 24.52
CA ALA A 113 -22.74 -0.90 23.75
C ALA A 113 -22.15 0.24 22.90
N ALA A 114 -20.96 0.75 23.26
CA ALA A 114 -20.26 1.80 22.51
C ALA A 114 -19.34 1.24 21.40
N VAL A 115 -18.80 0.03 21.55
CA VAL A 115 -18.01 -0.65 20.49
C VAL A 115 -18.84 -1.58 19.59
N GLY A 116 -20.11 -1.79 19.92
CA GLY A 116 -21.06 -2.65 19.19
C GLY A 116 -21.95 -1.93 18.17
N TRP A 117 -21.55 -0.76 17.65
CA TRP A 117 -22.29 -0.05 16.60
C TRP A 117 -21.85 -0.49 15.19
N SER A 118 -22.09 -1.77 14.87
CA SER A 118 -22.13 -2.20 13.47
C SER A 118 -23.53 -2.00 12.94
N THR A 119 -23.99 -0.76 12.77
CA THR A 119 -25.03 -0.52 11.76
C THR A 119 -24.35 -0.86 10.45
N ALA A 120 -24.69 -2.00 9.88
CA ALA A 120 -24.11 -2.43 8.62
C ALA A 120 -24.76 -1.62 7.48
N VAL A 121 -24.07 -1.51 6.34
CA VAL A 121 -24.49 -0.61 5.25
C VAL A 121 -25.92 -0.96 4.83
N PRO A 122 -26.82 0.03 4.70
CA PRO A 122 -28.17 -0.22 4.20
C PRO A 122 -28.10 -0.95 2.85
N ALA A 123 -28.86 -2.04 2.70
CA ALA A 123 -28.83 -2.86 1.49
C ALA A 123 -29.05 -2.04 0.21
N LYS A 124 -29.93 -1.02 0.27
CA LYS A 124 -30.18 -0.08 -0.82
C LYS A 124 -28.93 0.68 -1.27
N ASP A 125 -28.08 1.11 -0.34
CA ASP A 125 -26.88 1.88 -0.67
C ASP A 125 -25.78 0.97 -1.24
N ALA A 126 -25.66 -0.26 -0.70
CA ALA A 126 -24.79 -1.28 -1.25
C ALA A 126 -25.22 -1.70 -2.67
N GLU A 127 -26.51 -1.87 -2.92
CA GLU A 127 -27.07 -2.15 -4.25
C GLU A 127 -26.83 -0.99 -5.22
N ALA A 128 -27.04 0.26 -4.78
CA ALA A 128 -26.77 1.44 -5.59
C ALA A 128 -25.28 1.56 -5.96
N ALA A 129 -24.38 1.28 -5.02
CA ALA A 129 -22.94 1.25 -5.24
C ALA A 129 -22.54 0.12 -6.20
N ASN A 130 -23.06 -1.09 -6.01
CA ASN A 130 -22.85 -2.21 -6.93
C ASN A 130 -23.36 -1.90 -8.35
N ALA A 131 -24.52 -1.26 -8.47
CA ALA A 131 -25.06 -0.83 -9.75
C ALA A 131 -24.18 0.25 -10.41
N ALA A 132 -23.65 1.20 -9.63
CA ALA A 132 -22.73 2.22 -10.14
C ALA A 132 -21.41 1.61 -10.63
N LEU A 133 -20.84 0.67 -9.88
CA LEU A 133 -19.66 -0.09 -10.30
C LEU A 133 -19.96 -0.94 -11.54
N ALA A 134 -21.13 -1.60 -11.60
CA ALA A 134 -21.54 -2.40 -12.74
C ALA A 134 -21.72 -1.57 -14.02
N ARG A 135 -22.22 -0.32 -13.92
CA ARG A 135 -22.28 0.61 -15.07
C ARG A 135 -20.91 1.04 -15.56
N SER A 136 -19.90 1.01 -14.70
CA SER A 136 -18.51 1.33 -15.03
C SER A 136 -17.72 0.11 -15.56
N ARG A 137 -18.40 -0.99 -15.92
CA ARG A 137 -17.82 -2.19 -16.55
C ARG A 137 -17.38 -1.90 -17.99
N PHE A 138 -16.30 -1.15 -18.12
CA PHE A 138 -15.43 -1.24 -19.28
C PHE A 138 -14.36 -2.29 -18.99
N ASP A 139 -13.71 -2.81 -20.01
CA ASP A 139 -12.53 -3.66 -19.84
C ASP A 139 -11.41 -2.81 -19.21
N LEU A 140 -11.36 -2.80 -17.88
CA LEU A 140 -10.40 -2.02 -17.10
C LEU A 140 -8.98 -2.46 -17.40
N SER A 141 -8.74 -3.76 -17.62
CA SER A 141 -7.43 -4.27 -18.03
C SER A 141 -7.01 -3.67 -19.38
N ALA A 142 -7.91 -3.64 -20.37
CA ALA A 142 -7.64 -2.99 -21.66
C ALA A 142 -7.40 -1.49 -21.51
N GLU A 143 -8.14 -0.80 -20.64
CA GLU A 143 -7.94 0.62 -20.39
C GLU A 143 -6.59 0.91 -19.71
N VAL A 144 -6.20 0.12 -18.69
CA VAL A 144 -4.87 0.23 -18.10
C VAL A 144 -3.80 -0.04 -19.14
N ALA A 145 -3.93 -1.11 -19.94
CA ALA A 145 -2.97 -1.44 -20.99
C ALA A 145 -2.82 -0.30 -22.01
N ARG A 146 -3.92 0.33 -22.45
CA ARG A 146 -3.88 1.53 -23.32
C ARG A 146 -3.12 2.68 -22.66
N ARG A 147 -3.40 2.98 -21.39
CA ARG A 147 -2.73 4.07 -20.66
C ARG A 147 -1.24 3.79 -20.45
N VAL A 148 -0.87 2.55 -20.13
CA VAL A 148 0.54 2.13 -20.04
C VAL A 148 1.24 2.30 -21.38
N ALA A 149 0.61 1.87 -22.49
CA ALA A 149 1.16 2.05 -23.84
C ALA A 149 1.39 3.52 -24.17
N SER A 150 0.45 4.40 -23.82
CA SER A 150 0.57 5.85 -24.03
C SER A 150 1.72 6.50 -23.23
N ARG A 151 2.17 5.84 -22.15
CA ARG A 151 3.28 6.30 -21.30
C ARG A 151 4.64 5.75 -21.72
N LEU A 152 4.71 4.76 -22.62
CA LEU A 152 5.99 4.19 -23.06
C LEU A 152 6.99 5.24 -23.58
N PRO A 153 6.59 6.26 -24.37
CA PRO A 153 7.53 7.29 -24.83
C PRO A 153 8.18 8.07 -23.67
N SER A 154 7.42 8.32 -22.60
CA SER A 154 7.92 9.04 -21.41
C SER A 154 8.96 8.24 -20.62
N VAL A 155 9.05 6.93 -20.85
CA VAL A 155 10.04 6.03 -20.24
C VAL A 155 11.11 5.57 -21.25
N GLY A 156 11.22 6.26 -22.40
CA GLY A 156 12.21 5.97 -23.44
C GLY A 156 11.92 4.70 -24.25
N LYS A 157 10.66 4.26 -24.30
CA LYS A 157 10.23 3.05 -25.04
C LYS A 157 9.27 3.39 -26.16
N THR A 158 9.33 2.62 -27.25
CA THR A 158 8.43 2.78 -28.39
C THR A 158 7.31 1.73 -28.30
N PRO A 159 6.03 2.13 -28.34
CA PRO A 159 4.94 1.17 -28.45
C PRO A 159 5.09 0.31 -29.71
N ALA A 160 4.92 -1.00 -29.58
CA ALA A 160 4.89 -1.89 -30.73
C ALA A 160 3.69 -1.57 -31.64
N PRO A 161 3.84 -1.67 -32.97
CA PRO A 161 2.73 -1.52 -33.91
C PRO A 161 1.59 -2.50 -33.60
N ALA A 162 0.35 -2.04 -33.69
CA ALA A 162 -0.83 -2.88 -33.42
C ALA A 162 -1.08 -3.95 -34.50
N ASP A 163 -0.51 -3.77 -35.69
CA ASP A 163 -0.66 -4.68 -36.83
C ASP A 163 0.23 -5.94 -36.75
N GLY A 164 1.14 -6.01 -35.78
CA GLY A 164 2.02 -7.15 -35.57
C GLY A 164 3.09 -7.30 -36.66
N ALA A 165 3.42 -6.25 -37.41
CA ALA A 165 4.39 -6.30 -38.52
C ALA A 165 5.77 -6.83 -38.10
N ALA A 166 6.17 -6.61 -36.83
CA ALA A 166 7.34 -7.21 -36.22
C ALA A 166 7.04 -7.61 -34.76
N PRO A 167 7.60 -8.72 -34.25
CA PRO A 167 7.48 -9.04 -32.84
C PRO A 167 8.17 -7.95 -32.01
N PRO A 168 7.56 -7.50 -30.90
CA PRO A 168 8.20 -6.54 -30.00
C PRO A 168 9.43 -7.17 -29.33
N ASP A 169 10.30 -6.37 -28.70
CA ASP A 169 11.39 -6.91 -27.87
C ASP A 169 10.84 -7.47 -26.55
N LEU A 170 9.93 -6.70 -25.93
CA LEU A 170 9.28 -7.06 -24.68
C LEU A 170 7.76 -6.92 -24.79
N ARG A 171 7.06 -7.68 -23.97
CA ARG A 171 5.63 -7.51 -23.77
C ARG A 171 5.32 -7.24 -22.30
N VAL A 172 4.57 -6.18 -22.04
CA VAL A 172 4.01 -5.88 -20.72
C VAL A 172 2.58 -6.38 -20.73
N GLU A 173 2.30 -7.35 -19.88
CA GLU A 173 0.95 -7.89 -19.71
C GLU A 173 0.36 -7.33 -18.44
N VAL A 174 -0.85 -6.78 -18.51
CA VAL A 174 -1.51 -6.13 -17.39
C VAL A 174 -2.91 -6.69 -17.21
N ALA A 175 -3.28 -6.98 -15.96
CA ALA A 175 -4.62 -7.37 -15.56
C ALA A 175 -5.08 -6.56 -14.34
N VAL A 176 -6.31 -6.07 -14.41
CA VAL A 176 -7.05 -5.61 -13.23
C VAL A 176 -7.69 -6.85 -12.60
N ASP A 177 -7.11 -7.29 -11.49
CA ASP A 177 -7.50 -8.53 -10.81
C ASP A 177 -8.81 -8.32 -10.04
N ARG A 178 -8.91 -7.20 -9.32
CA ARG A 178 -10.06 -6.82 -8.47
C ARG A 178 -10.17 -5.31 -8.40
N TRP A 179 -11.37 -4.79 -8.16
CA TRP A 179 -11.57 -3.37 -7.90
C TRP A 179 -12.92 -3.14 -7.22
N GLY A 180 -13.06 -2.02 -6.53
CA GLY A 180 -14.31 -1.75 -5.83
C GLY A 180 -14.20 -0.72 -4.73
N LEU A 181 -15.12 -0.82 -3.78
CA LEU A 181 -15.16 -0.02 -2.56
C LEU A 181 -14.89 -0.94 -1.37
N ALA A 182 -14.01 -0.54 -0.46
CA ALA A 182 -13.70 -1.30 0.75
C ALA A 182 -13.63 -0.40 1.98
N GLY A 183 -13.97 -0.98 3.13
CA GLY A 183 -13.76 -0.37 4.44
C GLY A 183 -15.04 0.04 5.19
N GLY A 184 -14.81 0.48 6.42
CA GLY A 184 -15.78 1.12 7.30
C GLY A 184 -16.91 0.23 7.84
N THR A 185 -17.49 0.71 8.94
CA THR A 185 -18.71 0.22 9.58
C THR A 185 -19.58 1.44 9.88
N GLY A 186 -20.89 1.28 9.97
CA GLY A 186 -21.80 2.41 10.14
C GLY A 186 -22.89 2.49 9.07
N ALA A 187 -23.89 3.33 9.31
CA ALA A 187 -25.01 3.54 8.39
C ALA A 187 -24.56 4.20 7.08
N ASP A 188 -23.49 4.99 7.11
CA ASP A 188 -22.84 5.58 5.93
C ASP A 188 -21.32 5.54 6.12
N PRO A 189 -20.70 4.35 6.02
CA PRO A 189 -19.30 4.18 6.40
C PRO A 189 -18.37 4.87 5.41
N LEU A 190 -17.22 5.31 5.90
CA LEU A 190 -16.12 5.70 5.04
C LEU A 190 -15.59 4.47 4.30
N THR A 191 -15.65 4.53 2.97
CA THR A 191 -15.15 3.51 2.05
C THR A 191 -14.13 4.12 1.12
N GLY A 192 -13.01 3.41 0.93
CA GLY A 192 -11.99 3.74 -0.06
C GLY A 192 -12.24 3.01 -1.36
N PHE A 193 -12.09 3.71 -2.48
CA PHE A 193 -11.97 3.06 -3.77
C PHE A 193 -10.63 2.32 -3.86
N TYR A 194 -10.58 1.16 -4.52
CA TYR A 194 -9.34 0.44 -4.75
C TYR A 194 -9.33 -0.28 -6.10
N VAL A 195 -8.13 -0.50 -6.63
CA VAL A 195 -7.88 -1.35 -7.81
C VAL A 195 -6.66 -2.24 -7.53
N ALA A 196 -6.86 -3.55 -7.49
CA ALA A 196 -5.79 -4.54 -7.43
C ALA A 196 -5.37 -4.94 -8.85
N VAL A 197 -4.08 -4.89 -9.11
CA VAL A 197 -3.51 -5.03 -10.45
C VAL A 197 -2.34 -6.00 -10.40
N SER A 198 -2.28 -6.89 -11.38
CA SER A 198 -1.10 -7.68 -11.66
C SER A 198 -0.50 -7.23 -12.99
N TYR A 199 0.82 -7.25 -13.06
CA TYR A 199 1.51 -7.08 -14.33
C TYR A 199 2.74 -7.98 -14.42
N ARG A 200 3.09 -8.36 -15.65
CA ARG A 200 4.35 -9.06 -15.93
C ARG A 200 5.03 -8.45 -17.14
N VAL A 201 6.37 -8.42 -17.09
CA VAL A 201 7.20 -8.13 -18.25
C VAL A 201 7.73 -9.46 -18.75
N VAL A 202 7.44 -9.79 -20.00
CA VAL A 202 7.87 -11.03 -20.64
C VAL A 202 8.80 -10.70 -21.81
N ASN A 203 9.82 -11.54 -22.00
CA ASN A 203 10.58 -11.53 -23.24
C ASN A 203 9.66 -12.05 -24.36
N ALA A 204 9.54 -11.29 -25.44
CA ALA A 204 8.63 -11.60 -26.52
C ALA A 204 9.08 -12.81 -27.37
N SER A 205 10.38 -13.09 -27.44
CA SER A 205 10.92 -14.16 -28.30
C SER A 205 10.66 -15.57 -27.75
N ASP A 206 10.74 -15.72 -26.43
CA ASP A 206 10.67 -17.02 -25.74
C ASP A 206 9.53 -17.10 -24.72
N ASN A 207 8.75 -16.01 -24.56
CA ASN A 207 7.65 -15.89 -23.62
C ASN A 207 8.05 -16.07 -22.15
N MET A 208 9.33 -15.91 -21.82
CA MET A 208 9.82 -16.06 -20.45
C MET A 208 9.47 -14.83 -19.60
N PRO A 209 8.85 -15.00 -18.41
CA PRO A 209 8.61 -13.88 -17.50
C PRO A 209 9.92 -13.39 -16.91
N LEU A 210 10.21 -12.11 -17.13
CA LEU A 210 11.36 -11.41 -16.55
C LEU A 210 11.00 -10.82 -15.18
N VAL A 211 9.77 -10.31 -15.07
CA VAL A 211 9.20 -9.72 -13.86
C VAL A 211 7.73 -10.08 -13.78
N ALA A 212 7.23 -10.38 -12.57
CA ALA A 212 5.81 -10.47 -12.26
C ALA A 212 5.55 -9.75 -10.94
N ARG A 213 4.56 -8.87 -10.90
CA ARG A 213 4.20 -8.08 -9.74
C ARG A 213 2.70 -8.00 -9.56
N HIS A 214 2.30 -7.76 -8.32
CA HIS A 214 0.93 -7.51 -7.92
C HIS A 214 0.93 -6.39 -6.89
N PHE A 215 0.03 -5.42 -7.06
CA PHE A 215 -0.13 -4.33 -6.11
C PHE A 215 -1.58 -3.83 -6.10
N VAL A 216 -1.91 -3.02 -5.09
CA VAL A 216 -3.21 -2.37 -4.97
C VAL A 216 -3.00 -0.87 -5.01
N GLU A 217 -3.75 -0.16 -5.87
CA GLU A 217 -3.82 1.30 -5.87
C GLU A 217 -5.04 1.75 -5.06
N ALA A 218 -4.83 2.68 -4.13
CA ALA A 218 -5.87 3.27 -3.31
C ALA A 218 -6.38 4.56 -3.92
N GLY A 219 -7.70 4.70 -3.98
CA GLY A 219 -8.38 5.97 -4.19
C GLY A 219 -8.68 6.70 -2.88
N PRO A 220 -9.35 7.87 -2.98
CA PRO A 220 -9.78 8.63 -1.82
C PRO A 220 -10.82 7.83 -1.02
N GLN A 221 -10.96 8.13 0.27
CA GLN A 221 -12.02 7.59 1.13
C GLN A 221 -13.19 8.57 1.21
N ARG A 222 -14.42 8.06 1.09
CA ARG A 222 -15.65 8.85 1.19
C ARG A 222 -16.77 8.02 1.82
N PRO A 223 -17.80 8.66 2.40
CA PRO A 223 -19.01 7.94 2.80
C PRO A 223 -19.61 7.19 1.60
N VAL A 224 -20.17 5.99 1.81
CA VAL A 224 -20.80 5.19 0.74
C VAL A 224 -21.83 6.01 -0.04
N SER A 225 -22.63 6.82 0.64
CA SER A 225 -23.62 7.71 0.03
C SER A 225 -23.02 8.72 -0.95
N ALA A 226 -21.75 9.12 -0.77
CA ALA A 226 -21.08 10.05 -1.67
C ALA A 226 -20.70 9.39 -3.00
N TRP A 227 -20.37 8.11 -2.99
CA TRP A 227 -20.01 7.36 -4.20
C TRP A 227 -21.18 7.16 -5.15
N THR A 228 -22.41 7.14 -4.64
CA THR A 228 -23.63 6.85 -5.42
C THR A 228 -24.40 8.10 -5.82
N ARG A 229 -24.14 9.24 -5.18
CA ARG A 229 -24.71 10.55 -5.53
C ARG A 229 -24.32 11.01 -6.94
N ASP A 230 -25.15 11.87 -7.53
CA ASP A 230 -24.91 12.53 -8.82
C ASP A 230 -24.48 11.56 -9.92
N HIS A 231 -25.23 10.45 -10.05
CA HIS A 231 -24.94 9.37 -11.00
C HIS A 231 -23.54 8.74 -10.84
N ALA A 232 -23.02 8.73 -9.62
CA ALA A 232 -21.71 8.22 -9.27
C ALA A 232 -20.52 8.97 -9.89
N ALA A 233 -20.67 10.28 -10.14
CA ALA A 233 -19.61 11.12 -10.72
C ALA A 233 -18.28 11.01 -9.95
N LEU A 234 -18.32 11.00 -8.62
CA LEU A 234 -17.13 10.85 -7.76
C LEU A 234 -16.47 9.48 -7.94
N LEU A 235 -17.27 8.41 -8.10
CA LEU A 235 -16.74 7.06 -8.34
C LEU A 235 -16.06 6.98 -9.70
N SER A 236 -16.67 7.51 -10.76
CA SER A 236 -16.06 7.57 -12.09
C SER A 236 -14.75 8.36 -12.09
N GLN A 237 -14.70 9.49 -11.38
CA GLN A 237 -13.46 10.26 -11.20
C GLN A 237 -12.39 9.46 -10.45
N ALA A 238 -12.76 8.72 -9.39
CA ALA A 238 -11.82 7.89 -8.64
C ALA A 238 -11.28 6.73 -9.48
N VAL A 239 -12.13 6.08 -10.29
CA VAL A 239 -11.71 5.05 -11.27
C VAL A 239 -10.70 5.66 -12.22
N ASP A 240 -11.02 6.76 -12.90
CA ASP A 240 -10.12 7.39 -13.87
C ASP A 240 -8.76 7.77 -13.24
N THR A 241 -8.80 8.37 -12.05
CA THR A 241 -7.60 8.75 -11.31
C THR A 241 -6.74 7.52 -10.98
N ALA A 242 -7.35 6.46 -10.47
CA ALA A 242 -6.64 5.23 -10.12
C ALA A 242 -6.05 4.54 -11.34
N LEU A 243 -6.77 4.42 -12.46
CA LEU A 243 -6.24 3.82 -13.70
C LEU A 243 -5.04 4.61 -14.24
N SER A 244 -5.08 5.95 -14.14
CA SER A 244 -3.94 6.80 -14.50
C SER A 244 -2.71 6.57 -13.60
N ARG A 245 -2.91 6.38 -12.29
CA ARG A 245 -1.83 6.09 -11.33
C ARG A 245 -1.28 4.68 -11.49
N VAL A 246 -2.15 3.68 -11.68
CA VAL A 246 -1.76 2.30 -12.01
C VAL A 246 -0.91 2.29 -13.27
N ALA A 247 -1.34 2.97 -14.33
CA ALA A 247 -0.61 2.99 -15.58
C ALA A 247 0.78 3.63 -15.44
N GLU A 248 0.89 4.67 -14.63
CA GLU A 248 2.17 5.25 -14.24
C GLU A 248 3.04 4.26 -13.49
N ALA A 249 2.51 3.65 -12.42
CA ALA A 249 3.24 2.68 -11.60
C ALA A 249 3.74 1.47 -12.41
N VAL A 250 2.92 0.94 -13.32
CA VAL A 250 3.32 -0.16 -14.21
C VAL A 250 4.42 0.27 -15.19
N ALA A 251 4.25 1.41 -15.88
CA ALA A 251 5.24 1.88 -16.85
C ALA A 251 6.58 2.22 -16.18
N GLU A 252 6.54 2.93 -15.05
CA GLU A 252 7.74 3.29 -14.31
C GLU A 252 8.37 2.07 -13.63
N GLY A 253 7.58 1.21 -12.99
CA GLY A 253 8.07 -0.01 -12.35
C GLY A 253 8.70 -1.01 -13.32
N ALA A 254 8.18 -1.07 -14.56
CA ALA A 254 8.74 -1.93 -15.60
C ALA A 254 10.06 -1.38 -16.19
N PHE A 255 10.22 -0.06 -16.30
CA PHE A 255 11.29 0.54 -17.11
C PHE A 255 12.17 1.59 -16.41
N LEU A 256 11.60 2.45 -15.56
CA LEU A 256 12.35 3.54 -14.92
C LEU A 256 12.89 3.21 -13.54
N VAL A 257 12.13 2.49 -12.72
CA VAL A 257 12.52 2.22 -11.33
C VAL A 257 13.81 1.40 -11.32
N HIS A 258 14.82 1.94 -10.65
CA HIS A 258 16.05 1.24 -10.34
C HIS A 258 16.11 1.08 -8.82
N ASP A 259 15.96 -0.16 -8.37
CA ASP A 259 15.99 -0.50 -6.95
C ASP A 259 17.45 -0.60 -6.49
N PHE A 260 17.98 0.47 -5.92
CA PHE A 260 19.16 0.35 -5.08
C PHE A 260 18.73 -0.42 -3.83
N ARG A 261 19.36 -1.56 -3.59
CA ARG A 261 19.25 -2.22 -2.29
C ARG A 261 20.01 -1.37 -1.28
N ILE A 262 19.37 -0.31 -0.83
CA ILE A 262 19.81 0.48 0.31
C ILE A 262 19.53 -0.41 1.51
N LEU A 263 20.48 -1.28 1.85
CA LEU A 263 20.38 -2.08 3.06
C LEU A 263 20.78 -1.15 4.19
N GLU A 264 19.89 -0.23 4.59
CA GLU A 264 20.02 0.50 5.86
C GLU A 264 19.86 -0.52 7.02
N GLY A 265 20.91 -1.31 7.20
CA GLY A 265 21.02 -2.46 8.08
C GLY A 265 22.23 -2.34 8.98
N GLY A 266 22.57 -1.12 9.39
CA GLY A 266 23.25 -0.94 10.66
C GLY A 266 22.30 -1.46 11.74
N GLY A 267 22.60 -2.63 12.32
CA GLY A 267 21.73 -3.45 13.18
C GLY A 267 21.27 -2.83 14.51
N GLY A 268 20.83 -1.58 14.50
CA GLY A 268 20.13 -0.92 15.59
C GLY A 268 18.63 -1.17 15.49
N ILE A 269 18.05 -1.66 16.57
CA ILE A 269 16.67 -2.18 16.69
C ILE A 269 15.58 -1.07 16.52
N VAL A 270 15.93 0.16 16.15
CA VAL A 270 15.04 1.33 16.31
C VAL A 270 15.10 2.38 15.17
N ARG A 271 15.54 2.02 13.96
CA ARG A 271 15.39 2.94 12.82
C ARG A 271 14.25 2.45 11.95
N GLY A 272 13.16 3.24 11.89
CA GLY A 272 12.03 2.98 11.03
C GLY A 272 12.51 2.84 9.59
N GLU A 273 12.10 1.76 8.96
CA GLU A 273 12.63 1.39 7.65
C GLU A 273 11.91 2.25 6.59
N VAL A 274 12.62 3.19 5.99
CA VAL A 274 12.08 4.02 4.91
C VAL A 274 12.47 3.43 3.57
N CYS A 275 11.51 3.35 2.66
CA CYS A 275 11.77 3.09 1.26
C CYS A 275 11.96 4.38 0.49
N GLY A 276 12.84 4.34 -0.52
CA GLY A 276 13.16 5.52 -1.33
C GLY A 276 13.99 6.54 -0.55
N LEU A 277 13.71 7.84 -0.74
CA LEU A 277 14.48 8.91 -0.11
C LEU A 277 14.04 9.16 1.34
N MET A 278 14.98 9.08 2.28
CA MET A 278 14.70 9.33 3.71
C MET A 278 14.30 10.81 3.96
N PRO A 279 13.11 11.11 4.51
CA PRO A 279 12.76 12.47 4.88
C PRO A 279 13.60 12.96 6.07
N VAL A 280 13.98 14.24 6.02
CA VAL A 280 14.77 14.93 7.06
C VAL A 280 13.92 15.98 7.77
N SER A 281 13.10 16.72 7.02
CA SER A 281 12.18 17.73 7.57
C SER A 281 10.93 17.86 6.71
N PRO A 282 9.72 17.88 7.29
CA PRO A 282 9.44 17.65 8.70
C PRO A 282 9.87 16.24 9.12
N ARG A 283 10.36 16.10 10.36
CA ARG A 283 10.86 14.81 10.84
C ARG A 283 9.69 13.83 10.90
N PRO A 284 9.81 12.63 10.29
CA PRO A 284 8.78 11.62 10.42
C PRO A 284 8.62 11.28 11.90
N ILE A 285 7.38 11.22 12.37
CA ILE A 285 7.06 10.68 13.68
C ILE A 285 6.67 9.23 13.42
N TYR A 286 7.60 8.31 13.69
CA TYR A 286 7.35 6.89 13.56
C TYR A 286 6.28 6.47 14.57
N ARG A 287 5.21 5.84 14.08
CA ARG A 287 4.05 5.48 14.91
C ARG A 287 4.33 4.17 15.63
N PHE A 288 4.72 4.26 16.89
CA PHE A 288 4.84 3.09 17.76
C PHE A 288 3.68 3.04 18.74
N GLY A 289 2.72 2.15 18.48
CA GLY A 289 1.63 1.81 19.41
C GLY A 289 0.32 2.60 19.22
N PRO A 290 -0.64 2.47 20.16
CA PRO A 290 -2.03 2.96 20.03
C PRO A 290 -2.18 4.48 20.20
N PHE A 291 -1.08 5.24 20.13
CA PHE A 291 -1.10 6.67 20.38
C PHE A 291 -1.22 7.43 19.06
N ASP A 292 -2.29 8.21 18.95
CA ASP A 292 -2.51 9.15 17.84
C ASP A 292 -1.42 10.22 17.85
N PHE A 293 -0.31 9.96 17.17
CA PHE A 293 0.67 10.99 16.88
C PHE A 293 0.13 11.83 15.72
N ALA A 294 -0.39 13.01 16.07
CA ALA A 294 -0.72 14.03 15.10
C ALA A 294 0.50 14.29 14.18
N PRO A 295 0.30 14.46 12.85
CA PRO A 295 1.40 14.79 11.96
C PRO A 295 2.20 16.00 12.47
N PRO A 296 3.53 16.02 12.26
CA PRO A 296 4.37 17.12 12.71
C PRO A 296 3.83 18.45 12.15
N ARG A 297 3.73 19.46 13.02
CA ARG A 297 3.34 20.81 12.62
C ARG A 297 4.52 21.51 11.95
N VAL A 298 4.23 22.25 10.88
CA VAL A 298 5.18 23.16 10.23
C VAL A 298 4.81 24.61 10.54
N ASP A 299 5.78 25.52 10.45
CA ASP A 299 5.57 26.93 10.84
C ASP A 299 5.07 27.84 9.69
N SER A 300 4.79 27.26 8.51
CA SER A 300 4.47 28.02 7.29
C SER A 300 3.47 27.27 6.42
N LEU A 301 2.61 28.02 5.72
CA LEU A 301 1.73 27.49 4.66
C LEU A 301 2.51 27.07 3.41
N ALA A 302 3.74 27.56 3.25
CA ALA A 302 4.67 27.16 2.21
C ALA A 302 5.92 26.53 2.87
N PRO A 303 5.78 25.32 3.45
CA PRO A 303 6.87 24.69 4.18
C PRO A 303 8.03 24.33 3.25
N ARG A 304 9.21 24.16 3.86
CA ARG A 304 10.37 23.56 3.20
C ARG A 304 10.41 22.08 3.55
N LEU A 305 10.27 21.23 2.52
CA LEU A 305 10.40 19.79 2.63
C LEU A 305 11.84 19.42 2.32
N VAL A 306 12.47 18.61 3.18
CA VAL A 306 13.89 18.25 3.13
C VAL A 306 13.99 16.74 3.23
N TRP A 307 14.81 16.13 2.39
CA TRP A 307 15.09 14.69 2.37
C TRP A 307 16.57 14.46 2.09
N ARG A 308 17.04 13.24 2.37
CA ARG A 308 18.42 12.84 2.12
C ARG A 308 18.71 12.90 0.63
N ALA A 309 19.88 13.44 0.27
CA ALA A 309 20.31 13.48 -1.11
C ALA A 309 20.60 12.05 -1.60
N PHE A 310 20.36 11.83 -2.90
CA PHE A 310 20.72 10.60 -3.59
C PHE A 310 21.87 10.90 -4.56
N PRO A 311 22.90 10.03 -4.66
CA PRO A 311 23.20 8.97 -3.69
C PRO A 311 23.64 9.57 -2.35
N SER A 312 23.32 8.90 -1.26
CA SER A 312 23.84 9.24 0.07
C SER A 312 25.26 8.69 0.25
N ARG A 313 25.95 9.11 1.33
CA ARG A 313 27.29 8.58 1.65
C ARG A 313 27.24 7.10 1.94
N GLU A 314 26.18 6.65 2.60
CA GLU A 314 25.91 5.26 2.92
C GLU A 314 25.70 4.44 1.65
N ASP A 315 24.88 4.94 0.70
CA ASP A 315 24.66 4.28 -0.60
C ASP A 315 25.99 4.04 -1.34
N ILE A 316 26.87 5.04 -1.35
CA ILE A 316 28.20 4.95 -2.00
C ILE A 316 29.09 3.91 -1.32
N GLN A 317 29.04 3.81 0.01
CA GLN A 317 29.84 2.83 0.76
C GLN A 317 29.36 1.40 0.53
N GLU A 318 28.06 1.20 0.33
CA GLU A 318 27.45 -0.11 0.10
C GLU A 318 27.47 -0.55 -1.38
N ASP A 319 27.80 0.37 -2.30
CA ASP A 319 27.85 0.12 -3.75
C ASP A 319 29.09 -0.69 -4.20
N THR A 320 29.12 -1.96 -3.81
CA THR A 320 30.16 -2.92 -4.19
C THR A 320 30.29 -3.11 -5.71
N ALA A 321 29.24 -2.84 -6.47
CA ALA A 321 29.21 -3.00 -7.92
C ALA A 321 29.59 -1.72 -8.69
N GLN A 322 29.92 -0.62 -8.01
CA GLN A 322 30.25 0.68 -8.60
C GLN A 322 29.17 1.21 -9.56
N ILE A 323 27.91 0.89 -9.31
CA ILE A 323 26.79 1.36 -10.13
C ILE A 323 26.59 2.87 -9.94
N LEU A 324 26.70 3.37 -8.70
CA LEU A 324 26.52 4.77 -8.35
C LEU A 324 27.60 5.67 -8.93
N ALA A 325 28.80 5.15 -9.18
CA ALA A 325 29.85 5.89 -9.88
C ALA A 325 29.48 6.25 -11.33
N ARG A 326 28.49 5.56 -11.91
CA ARG A 326 27.97 5.79 -13.27
C ARG A 326 26.70 6.64 -13.29
N VAL A 327 26.19 7.03 -12.11
CA VAL A 327 25.01 7.88 -11.98
C VAL A 327 25.37 9.33 -12.28
N SER A 328 24.54 10.01 -13.05
CA SER A 328 24.70 11.42 -13.42
C SER A 328 23.36 12.15 -13.52
N GLU A 329 23.39 13.47 -13.73
CA GLU A 329 22.19 14.31 -13.96
C GLU A 329 21.07 14.12 -12.91
N ILE A 330 21.43 14.12 -11.64
CA ILE A 330 20.50 13.88 -10.53
C ILE A 330 19.55 15.07 -10.38
N ARG A 331 18.26 14.77 -10.42
CA ARG A 331 17.12 15.65 -10.23
C ARG A 331 16.13 15.00 -9.27
N TYR A 332 15.12 15.73 -8.81
CA TYR A 332 14.15 15.21 -7.85
C TYR A 332 12.71 15.48 -8.30
N ASP A 333 11.84 14.51 -8.04
CA ASP A 333 10.39 14.70 -8.13
C ASP A 333 9.81 14.78 -6.73
N LEU A 334 8.79 15.64 -6.55
CA LEU A 334 8.11 15.88 -5.28
C LEU A 334 6.61 15.97 -5.52
N ARG A 335 5.84 15.27 -4.68
CA ARG A 335 4.38 15.34 -4.66
C ARG A 335 3.86 15.58 -3.25
N VAL A 336 2.80 16.39 -3.14
CA VAL A 336 2.08 16.67 -1.89
C VAL A 336 0.58 16.51 -2.14
N TRP A 337 -0.06 15.71 -1.30
CA TRP A 337 -1.48 15.45 -1.31
C TRP A 337 -2.14 16.00 -0.04
N LYS A 338 -3.41 16.40 -0.12
CA LYS A 338 -4.23 16.54 1.09
C LYS A 338 -4.32 15.19 1.77
N ASN A 339 -4.21 15.19 3.10
CA ASN A 339 -4.48 14.00 3.90
C ASN A 339 -5.99 13.92 4.15
N GLU A 340 -6.65 13.01 3.44
CA GLU A 340 -8.08 12.74 3.58
C GLU A 340 -8.24 11.37 4.24
N HIS A 341 -8.77 11.34 5.46
CA HIS A 341 -9.04 10.11 6.21
C HIS A 341 -7.83 9.16 6.31
N ALA A 342 -6.65 9.71 6.64
CA ALA A 342 -5.39 8.96 6.75
C ALA A 342 -4.88 8.36 5.42
N GLY A 343 -5.25 8.95 4.28
CA GLY A 343 -4.75 8.58 2.97
C GLY A 343 -4.57 9.77 2.02
N PRO A 344 -3.94 9.53 0.85
CA PRO A 344 -3.73 10.57 -0.15
C PRO A 344 -5.05 10.93 -0.83
N GLY A 345 -5.51 12.16 -0.62
CA GLY A 345 -6.64 12.77 -1.32
C GLY A 345 -6.19 13.51 -2.59
N GLU A 346 -6.65 14.75 -2.72
CA GLU A 346 -6.28 15.66 -3.82
C GLU A 346 -4.76 15.93 -3.86
N LEU A 347 -4.14 15.80 -5.04
CA LEU A 347 -2.77 16.24 -5.30
C LEU A 347 -2.74 17.77 -5.40
N VAL A 348 -2.19 18.43 -4.38
CA VAL A 348 -2.19 19.91 -4.27
C VAL A 348 -0.87 20.55 -4.69
N TYR A 349 0.19 19.75 -4.82
CA TYR A 349 1.48 20.22 -5.27
C TYR A 349 2.25 19.11 -5.99
N GLU A 350 2.82 19.43 -7.14
CA GLU A 350 3.73 18.55 -7.87
C GLU A 350 4.85 19.36 -8.51
N ARG A 351 6.07 18.86 -8.39
CA ARG A 351 7.23 19.32 -9.16
C ARG A 351 8.02 18.11 -9.62
N THR A 352 8.47 18.13 -10.86
CA THR A 352 9.29 17.09 -11.45
C THR A 352 10.61 17.67 -11.93
N GLY A 353 11.67 16.87 -11.91
CA GLY A 353 12.97 17.29 -12.44
C GLY A 353 13.65 18.44 -11.69
N LEU A 354 13.40 18.60 -10.39
CA LEU A 354 14.01 19.64 -9.55
C LEU A 354 15.54 19.45 -9.48
N ALA A 355 16.30 20.43 -10.00
CA ALA A 355 17.74 20.50 -9.83
C ALA A 355 18.07 21.20 -8.50
N LEU A 356 18.38 20.41 -7.47
CA LEU A 356 18.61 20.92 -6.11
C LEU A 356 20.08 20.72 -5.72
N ALA A 357 20.69 21.74 -5.11
CA ALA A 357 22.03 21.63 -4.56
C ALA A 357 22.00 20.90 -3.21
N GLU A 358 22.86 19.88 -3.07
CA GLU A 358 23.07 19.20 -1.81
C GLU A 358 23.70 20.14 -0.76
N LYS A 359 23.20 20.07 0.47
CA LYS A 359 23.80 20.70 1.64
C LYS A 359 23.77 19.71 2.80
N ASN A 360 24.96 19.34 3.30
CA ASN A 360 25.13 18.42 4.43
C ASN A 360 24.42 17.06 4.24
N GLY A 361 24.55 16.42 3.06
CA GLY A 361 23.90 15.13 2.79
C GLY A 361 22.40 15.20 2.51
N ALA A 362 21.83 16.40 2.40
CA ALA A 362 20.39 16.58 2.19
C ALA A 362 20.10 17.60 1.09
N VAL A 363 18.94 17.45 0.45
CA VAL A 363 18.36 18.43 -0.46
C VAL A 363 17.01 18.88 0.09
N GLY A 364 16.54 20.04 -0.32
CA GLY A 364 15.22 20.49 0.11
C GLY A 364 14.61 21.52 -0.80
N HIS A 365 13.29 21.48 -0.87
CA HIS A 365 12.45 22.29 -1.72
C HIS A 365 11.44 23.06 -0.89
N LYS A 366 11.29 24.36 -1.14
CA LYS A 366 10.25 25.18 -0.51
C LYS A 366 9.05 25.19 -1.43
N LEU A 367 7.86 24.89 -0.90
CA LEU A 367 6.65 24.95 -1.72
C LEU A 367 6.45 26.36 -2.26
N GLU A 368 6.17 26.45 -3.55
CA GLU A 368 5.99 27.73 -4.26
C GLU A 368 4.57 28.29 -4.06
N SER A 369 3.60 27.41 -3.88
CA SER A 369 2.20 27.76 -3.61
C SER A 369 1.89 27.53 -2.13
N PRO A 370 1.26 28.50 -1.45
CA PRO A 370 0.81 28.28 -0.09
C PRO A 370 -0.29 27.21 -0.05
N LEU A 371 -0.20 26.34 0.95
CA LEU A 371 -1.22 25.35 1.27
C LEU A 371 -2.33 25.97 2.14
N GLY A 372 -3.43 25.24 2.30
CA GLY A 372 -4.50 25.63 3.22
C GLY A 372 -4.05 25.58 4.67
N ALA A 373 -4.51 26.53 5.49
CA ALA A 373 -4.22 26.59 6.92
C ALA A 373 -4.90 25.46 7.70
N GLY A 374 -4.35 25.11 8.86
CA GLY A 374 -4.89 24.13 9.81
C GLY A 374 -5.09 22.71 9.27
N SER A 375 -4.55 22.41 8.09
CA SER A 375 -4.84 21.22 7.29
C SER A 375 -3.69 20.21 7.35
N SER A 376 -4.01 18.93 7.19
CA SER A 376 -3.02 17.85 7.16
C SER A 376 -2.70 17.47 5.71
N TYR A 377 -1.42 17.18 5.44
CA TYR A 377 -0.90 16.84 4.13
C TYR A 377 -0.03 15.59 4.20
N LEU A 378 0.05 14.89 3.08
CA LEU A 378 0.95 13.77 2.84
C LEU A 378 1.94 14.17 1.75
N TRP A 379 3.17 13.67 1.79
CA TRP A 379 4.16 13.96 0.76
C TRP A 379 5.10 12.78 0.51
N SER A 380 5.71 12.80 -0.68
CA SER A 380 6.69 11.82 -1.10
C SER A 380 7.65 12.44 -2.11
N ALA A 381 8.91 12.02 -2.07
CA ALA A 381 9.95 12.45 -3.00
C ALA A 381 10.68 11.24 -3.61
N ARG A 382 11.26 11.43 -4.77
CA ARG A 382 12.17 10.46 -5.41
C ARG A 382 13.26 11.16 -6.19
N ALA A 383 14.34 10.44 -6.46
CA ALA A 383 15.40 10.91 -7.34
C ALA A 383 15.14 10.42 -8.77
N ARG A 384 15.50 11.26 -9.74
CA ARG A 384 15.58 10.98 -11.16
C ARG A 384 17.03 11.20 -11.59
N PHE A 385 17.60 10.30 -12.35
CA PHE A 385 19.01 10.35 -12.70
C PHE A 385 19.27 9.62 -14.03
N ARG A 386 20.45 9.80 -14.60
CA ARG A 386 20.91 9.00 -15.73
C ARG A 386 21.88 7.92 -15.28
N LEU A 387 21.64 6.70 -15.72
CA LEU A 387 22.52 5.55 -15.55
C LEU A 387 22.84 5.01 -16.92
N ASP A 388 24.13 4.99 -17.28
CA ASP A 388 24.60 4.59 -18.62
C ASP A 388 23.86 5.32 -19.78
N GLY A 389 23.54 6.61 -19.57
CA GLY A 389 22.82 7.44 -20.55
C GLY A 389 21.30 7.26 -20.56
N GLU A 390 20.75 6.32 -19.80
CA GLU A 390 19.31 6.07 -19.73
C GLU A 390 18.70 6.72 -18.48
N GLU A 391 17.50 7.26 -18.59
CA GLU A 391 16.82 7.87 -17.44
C GLU A 391 16.26 6.81 -16.49
N ARG A 392 16.52 6.95 -15.20
CA ARG A 392 16.05 6.06 -14.13
C ARG A 392 15.51 6.88 -12.97
N VAL A 393 14.70 6.25 -12.14
CA VAL A 393 14.17 6.84 -10.91
C VAL A 393 14.36 5.89 -9.74
N THR A 394 14.52 6.45 -8.54
CA THR A 394 14.30 5.67 -7.32
C THR A 394 12.81 5.47 -7.11
N ARG A 395 12.44 4.56 -6.19
CA ARG A 395 11.06 4.54 -5.69
C ARG A 395 10.70 5.87 -5.02
N TRP A 396 9.41 6.15 -5.03
CA TRP A 396 8.81 7.17 -4.17
C TRP A 396 9.11 6.86 -2.71
N SER A 397 9.35 7.90 -1.92
CA SER A 397 9.64 7.74 -0.50
C SER A 397 8.40 7.37 0.30
N TYR A 398 8.47 6.34 1.13
CA TYR A 398 7.40 5.95 2.06
C TYR A 398 7.95 5.24 3.30
N ASP A 399 7.19 5.26 4.38
CA ASP A 399 7.46 4.55 5.62
C ASP A 399 7.03 3.09 5.51
N MET A 400 7.94 2.12 5.68
CA MET A 400 7.56 0.70 5.65
C MET A 400 6.87 0.25 6.93
N GLU A 401 6.97 1.01 8.03
CA GLU A 401 6.35 0.64 9.28
C GLU A 401 4.83 0.84 9.19
N ILE A 402 4.12 -0.28 8.95
CA ILE A 402 2.66 -0.29 9.02
C ILE A 402 2.27 -0.10 10.50
N ASP A 403 1.58 0.98 10.78
CA ASP A 403 0.92 1.22 12.06
C ASP A 403 -0.19 0.17 12.29
N VAL A 404 0.17 -0.92 12.96
CA VAL A 404 -0.77 -1.99 13.33
C VAL A 404 -1.77 -1.51 14.37
N GLY A 405 -1.49 -0.40 15.07
CA GLY A 405 -2.34 0.19 16.12
C GLY A 405 -3.47 1.07 15.59
N ALA A 406 -3.25 1.78 14.47
CA ALA A 406 -4.30 2.56 13.79
C ALA A 406 -5.30 1.70 12.99
N ILE A 407 -5.08 0.39 12.94
CA ILE A 407 -5.96 -0.54 12.25
C ILE A 407 -6.86 -1.20 13.32
N PRO A 408 -8.18 -0.89 13.38
CA PRO A 408 -9.09 -1.56 14.30
C PRO A 408 -8.95 -3.08 14.13
N LEU A 409 -8.93 -3.86 15.22
CA LEU A 409 -8.68 -5.32 15.16
C LEU A 409 -9.63 -6.08 14.19
N GLY A 410 -10.81 -5.53 13.86
CA GLY A 410 -11.73 -6.09 12.86
C GLY A 410 -11.46 -5.72 11.40
N PHE A 411 -10.50 -4.83 11.11
CA PHE A 411 -10.12 -4.39 9.77
C PHE A 411 -9.24 -5.43 9.05
N PHE A 412 -8.50 -6.27 9.79
CA PHE A 412 -7.59 -7.28 9.24
C PHE A 412 -8.32 -8.43 8.52
N ASP A 413 -9.53 -8.79 8.94
CA ASP A 413 -10.19 -9.99 8.43
C ASP A 413 -10.81 -9.84 7.03
N ARG A 414 -10.95 -8.62 6.49
CA ARG A 414 -11.74 -8.38 5.26
C ARG A 414 -11.25 -7.28 4.32
N HIS A 415 -10.19 -6.53 4.66
CA HIS A 415 -9.72 -5.47 3.77
C HIS A 415 -9.01 -6.09 2.54
N PRO A 416 -9.29 -5.67 1.28
CA PRO A 416 -8.67 -6.24 0.07
C PRO A 416 -7.14 -6.17 0.04
N TRP A 417 -6.59 -5.22 0.81
CA TRP A 417 -5.16 -5.00 1.02
C TRP A 417 -4.52 -6.07 1.93
N LEU A 418 -5.33 -6.80 2.69
CA LEU A 418 -4.93 -7.74 3.74
C LEU A 418 -5.56 -9.14 3.58
N GLY A 419 -6.60 -9.30 2.76
CA GLY A 419 -7.48 -10.47 2.76
C GLY A 419 -7.45 -11.34 1.48
N GLY A 420 -6.59 -12.36 1.49
CA GLY A 420 -7.03 -13.75 1.31
C GLY A 420 -7.27 -14.38 2.69
N PRO A 421 -7.60 -15.68 2.83
CA PRO A 421 -7.45 -16.34 4.14
C PRO A 421 -6.07 -15.99 4.67
N VAL A 422 -5.94 -15.71 5.96
CA VAL A 422 -4.70 -15.32 6.63
C VAL A 422 -3.64 -16.41 6.46
N VAL A 423 -3.07 -16.51 5.26
CA VAL A 423 -1.77 -17.09 4.98
C VAL A 423 -0.79 -16.15 5.69
N PRO A 424 0.33 -16.64 6.24
CA PRO A 424 1.15 -15.94 7.24
C PRO A 424 1.95 -14.75 6.69
N TYR A 425 1.35 -13.85 5.91
CA TYR A 425 1.99 -12.69 5.31
C TYR A 425 2.51 -11.74 6.40
N TYR A 426 1.76 -11.57 7.49
CA TYR A 426 2.18 -10.75 8.62
C TYR A 426 3.32 -11.37 9.44
N GLN A 427 3.34 -12.68 9.66
CA GLN A 427 4.44 -13.34 10.39
C GLN A 427 5.69 -13.59 9.53
N GLN A 428 5.57 -13.70 8.20
CA GLN A 428 6.72 -13.73 7.29
C GLN A 428 7.41 -12.38 7.12
N SER A 429 6.75 -11.29 7.48
CA SER A 429 7.24 -9.95 7.22
C SER A 429 8.50 -9.62 8.03
N PHE A 430 8.61 -10.03 9.30
CA PHE A 430 9.68 -9.55 10.19
C PHE A 430 11.12 -9.90 9.76
N GLU A 431 11.37 -11.07 9.14
CA GLU A 431 12.71 -11.40 8.62
C GLU A 431 12.93 -10.95 7.16
N ARG A 432 11.87 -10.51 6.47
CA ARG A 432 11.88 -10.11 5.04
C ARG A 432 11.71 -8.60 4.80
N ARG A 433 11.63 -7.77 5.85
CA ARG A 433 11.32 -6.33 5.77
C ARG A 433 12.32 -5.44 5.02
N ARG A 434 13.42 -5.99 4.49
CA ARG A 434 14.51 -5.20 3.92
C ARG A 434 14.36 -4.83 2.44
N ALA A 435 13.25 -5.19 1.78
CA ALA A 435 13.08 -4.91 0.36
C ALA A 435 11.87 -4.01 0.12
N CYS A 436 12.13 -2.84 -0.49
CA CYS A 436 11.10 -1.95 -1.00
C CYS A 436 10.35 -2.61 -2.15
N VAL A 437 9.26 -3.31 -1.82
CA VAL A 437 8.58 -4.22 -2.76
C VAL A 437 7.30 -3.64 -3.35
N VAL A 438 6.76 -2.55 -2.80
CA VAL A 438 5.47 -2.01 -3.27
C VAL A 438 5.66 -1.04 -4.43
N ASP A 439 4.84 -1.21 -5.48
CA ASP A 439 4.82 -0.36 -6.68
C ASP A 439 3.92 0.86 -6.55
N SER A 440 2.98 0.82 -5.60
CA SER A 440 2.15 1.92 -5.14
C SER A 440 2.44 2.16 -3.66
N ILE A 441 2.36 3.41 -3.19
CA ILE A 441 2.52 3.72 -1.76
C ILE A 441 1.17 3.48 -1.07
N PRO A 442 1.09 2.56 -0.10
CA PRO A 442 -0.11 2.38 0.71
C PRO A 442 -0.51 3.67 1.43
N PRO A 443 -1.81 3.98 1.56
CA PRO A 443 -2.31 5.24 2.14
C PRO A 443 -1.68 5.66 3.48
N LEU A 444 -1.39 4.68 4.35
CA LEU A 444 -0.86 4.92 5.70
C LEU A 444 0.66 5.07 5.75
N GLN A 445 1.35 4.83 4.64
CA GLN A 445 2.82 4.81 4.56
C GLN A 445 3.41 6.12 4.04
N TYR A 446 2.59 7.12 3.73
CA TYR A 446 3.09 8.43 3.33
C TYR A 446 3.61 9.23 4.52
N PHE A 447 4.62 10.06 4.28
CA PHE A 447 5.06 11.04 5.28
C PHE A 447 4.04 12.16 5.41
N GLY A 448 3.61 12.45 6.64
CA GLY A 448 2.60 13.46 6.93
C GLY A 448 3.18 14.74 7.54
N PHE A 449 2.45 15.85 7.38
CA PHE A 449 2.64 17.08 8.17
C PHE A 449 1.35 17.89 8.28
N ARG A 450 1.32 18.89 9.16
CA ARG A 450 0.18 19.79 9.36
C ARG A 450 0.59 21.26 9.27
N THR A 451 -0.13 22.06 8.50
CA THR A 451 0.07 23.51 8.38
C THR A 451 -0.43 24.27 9.62
N PRO A 452 0.09 25.50 9.88
CA PRO A 452 -0.31 26.32 11.02
C PRO A 452 -1.80 26.69 11.00
#